data_AF-A0A9X0BCC5-F1
#
_entry.id   AF-A0A9X0BCC5-F1
#
_cell.length_a   1.000
_cell.length_b   1.000
_cell.length_c   1.000
_cell.angle_alpha   90.00
_cell.angle_beta   90.00
_cell.angle_gamma   90.00
#
_symmetry.space_group_name_H-M   'P 1'
#
loop_
_entity.id
_entity.type
_entity.pdbx_description
1 polymer ?
#
loop_
_entity_poly.entity_id
_entity_poly.type
_entity_poly.pdbx_seq_one_letter_code
_entity_poly.pdbx_strand_id
1 'polypeptide(L)'
;MESCRKYMLTFPRLPDPEGPQFSTRAESNMYRAWGGSVINMSVLPEAKLAREAEIAYQMICMSTDYDCWHDSADVTVEMVMGNMKANAENARRFVTAVLDALAGQEHTELVQAKHLAGSIKFGVSTPQPHWSPEAKKKLDWLFPGYF
;
A
#
# COMPACT_ATOMS: atom_id res chain seq x y z
N MET A 1 23.59 -6.15 -2.04
CA MET A 1 22.25 -6.65 -2.40
C MET A 1 21.56 -7.41 -1.27
N GLU A 2 22.28 -7.93 -0.24
CA GLU A 2 21.65 -8.55 0.94
C GLU A 2 20.89 -7.57 1.86
N SER A 3 21.31 -6.30 1.91
CA SER A 3 20.66 -5.29 2.77
C SER A 3 19.19 -5.06 2.39
N CYS A 4 18.84 -5.04 1.09
CA CYS A 4 17.46 -4.85 0.63
C CYS A 4 16.53 -6.04 0.93
N ARG A 5 17.04 -7.27 1.02
CA ARG A 5 16.21 -8.45 1.37
C ARG A 5 15.70 -8.40 2.81
N LYS A 6 16.45 -7.77 3.72
CA LYS A 6 16.08 -7.70 5.13
C LYS A 6 14.93 -6.72 5.40
N TYR A 7 14.80 -5.67 4.58
CA TYR A 7 13.71 -4.68 4.70
C TYR A 7 12.40 -5.10 4.01
N MET A 8 12.42 -6.08 3.10
CA MET A 8 11.20 -6.57 2.45
C MET A 8 10.36 -7.51 3.33
N LEU A 9 10.93 -8.14 4.36
CA LEU A 9 10.31 -9.29 5.05
C LEU A 9 9.89 -9.04 6.50
N THR A 10 10.07 -7.83 7.03
CA THR A 10 9.51 -7.43 8.33
C THR A 10 8.98 -6.01 8.21
N PHE A 11 7.71 -5.87 7.83
CA PHE A 11 6.97 -4.61 7.92
C PHE A 11 6.06 -4.66 9.16
N PRO A 12 6.48 -4.14 10.33
CA PRO A 12 5.53 -3.71 11.34
C PRO A 12 4.79 -2.52 10.71
N ARG A 13 3.57 -2.78 10.23
CA ARG A 13 2.71 -1.74 9.64
C ARG A 13 2.41 -0.70 10.71
N LEU A 14 2.73 0.55 10.42
CA LEU A 14 2.32 1.67 11.25
C LEU A 14 0.86 2.05 10.99
N PRO A 15 0.19 2.73 11.94
CA PRO A 15 -1.09 3.38 11.68
C PRO A 15 -0.90 4.52 10.66
N ASP A 16 -1.76 4.62 9.64
CA ASP A 16 -1.87 5.85 8.84
C ASP A 16 -2.40 6.96 9.75
N PRO A 17 -1.62 8.04 10.00
CA PRO A 17 -2.09 9.16 10.80
C PRO A 17 -3.20 9.90 10.05
N GLU A 18 -4.35 10.10 10.69
CA GLU A 18 -5.44 10.92 10.13
C GLU A 18 -5.05 12.41 10.15
N GLY A 19 -4.55 12.94 9.04
CA GLY A 19 -4.46 14.39 8.83
C GLY A 19 -3.34 14.85 7.89
N PRO A 20 -3.40 16.09 7.39
CA PRO A 20 -2.37 16.69 6.53
C PRO A 20 -1.13 17.19 7.29
N GLN A 21 -1.10 17.01 8.62
CA GLN A 21 -0.05 17.53 9.50
C GLN A 21 1.00 16.43 9.73
N PHE A 22 2.27 16.82 9.72
CA PHE A 22 3.36 15.93 10.08
C PHE A 22 3.22 15.45 11.52
N SER A 23 3.63 14.20 11.79
CA SER A 23 3.60 13.64 13.14
C SER A 23 4.52 14.41 14.07
N THR A 24 4.15 14.47 15.34
CA THR A 24 5.01 15.04 16.39
C THR A 24 6.18 14.10 16.71
N ARG A 25 7.26 14.64 17.31
CA ARG A 25 8.42 13.84 17.72
C ARG A 25 8.05 12.72 18.72
N ALA A 26 7.01 12.93 19.53
CA ALA A 26 6.50 11.92 20.46
C ALA A 26 5.83 10.75 19.71
N GLU A 27 5.02 11.05 18.70
CA GLU A 27 4.37 10.04 17.84
C GLU A 27 5.40 9.27 17.02
N SER A 28 6.38 9.97 16.43
CA SER A 28 7.46 9.34 15.65
C SER A 28 8.29 8.36 16.50
N ASN A 29 8.57 8.70 17.77
CA ASN A 29 9.24 7.80 18.71
C ASN A 29 8.35 6.60 19.11
N MET A 30 7.04 6.80 19.29
CA MET A 30 6.10 5.72 19.56
C MET A 30 6.04 4.71 18.40
N TYR A 31 5.98 5.21 17.17
CA TYR A 31 5.98 4.38 15.96
C TYR A 31 7.25 3.54 15.81
N ARG A 32 8.41 4.12 16.13
CA ARG A 32 9.67 3.38 16.16
C ARG A 32 9.71 2.31 17.25
N ALA A 33 9.15 2.60 18.42
CA ALA A 33 9.02 1.61 19.50
C ALA A 33 8.11 0.43 19.11
N TRP A 34 7.12 0.67 18.25
CA TRP A 34 6.28 -0.37 17.65
C TRP A 34 6.92 -1.10 16.46
N GLY A 35 8.17 -0.77 16.12
CA GLY A 35 8.93 -1.39 15.02
C GLY A 35 8.64 -0.79 13.64
N GLY A 36 7.86 0.28 13.57
CA GLY A 36 7.56 0.95 12.32
C GLY A 36 8.79 1.52 11.63
N SER A 37 8.92 1.23 10.34
CA SER A 37 10.08 1.67 9.53
C SER A 37 9.75 2.78 8.53
N VAL A 38 8.49 2.90 8.11
CA VAL A 38 8.03 3.86 7.11
C VAL A 38 6.63 4.35 7.50
N ILE A 39 6.42 5.67 7.44
CA ILE A 39 5.13 6.33 7.68
C ILE A 39 4.60 6.86 6.35
N ASN A 40 3.31 6.71 6.13
CA ASN A 40 2.55 7.30 5.03
C ASN A 40 1.11 7.58 5.48
N MET A 41 0.34 8.24 4.61
CA MET A 41 -1.03 8.69 4.89
C MET A 41 -2.05 8.18 3.87
N SER A 42 -1.63 7.31 2.94
CA SER A 42 -2.45 6.90 1.78
C SER A 42 -2.68 5.40 1.70
N VAL A 43 -2.03 4.61 2.56
CA VAL A 43 -2.01 3.15 2.40
C VAL A 43 -3.24 2.50 3.00
N LEU A 44 -3.75 3.03 4.10
CA LEU A 44 -5.10 2.76 4.55
C LEU A 44 -5.99 3.94 4.16
N PRO A 45 -7.15 3.71 3.51
CA PRO A 45 -7.84 2.44 3.33
C PRO A 45 -7.50 1.66 2.04
N GLU A 46 -6.62 2.17 1.17
CA GLU A 46 -6.37 1.60 -0.17
C GLU A 46 -6.02 0.09 -0.13
N ALA A 47 -5.09 -0.32 0.71
CA ALA A 47 -4.66 -1.70 0.82
C ALA A 47 -5.78 -2.65 1.30
N LYS A 48 -6.71 -2.15 2.11
CA LYS A 48 -7.89 -2.93 2.55
C LYS A 48 -8.87 -3.09 1.40
N LEU A 49 -9.16 -2.01 0.68
CA LEU A 49 -10.05 -2.04 -0.48
C LEU A 49 -9.51 -2.94 -1.60
N ALA A 50 -8.20 -2.88 -1.89
CA ALA A 50 -7.58 -3.75 -2.87
C ALA A 50 -7.69 -5.24 -2.48
N ARG A 51 -7.55 -5.55 -1.18
CA ARG A 51 -7.74 -6.91 -0.66
C ARG A 51 -9.19 -7.37 -0.77
N GLU A 52 -10.14 -6.49 -0.46
CA GLU A 52 -11.58 -6.78 -0.60
C GLU A 52 -11.98 -7.00 -2.05
N ALA A 53 -11.39 -6.26 -2.99
CA ALA A 53 -11.61 -6.40 -4.43
C ALA A 53 -10.83 -7.55 -5.09
N GLU A 54 -10.13 -8.39 -4.33
CA GLU A 54 -9.29 -9.51 -4.82
C GLU A 54 -8.18 -9.07 -5.80
N ILE A 55 -7.69 -7.83 -5.68
CA ILE A 55 -6.63 -7.26 -6.50
C ILE A 55 -5.27 -7.54 -5.85
N ALA A 56 -4.30 -8.02 -6.64
CA ALA A 56 -2.91 -8.13 -6.20
C ALA A 56 -2.33 -6.74 -5.94
N TYR A 57 -2.02 -6.43 -4.69
CA TYR A 57 -1.53 -5.13 -4.26
C TYR A 57 -0.12 -5.23 -3.68
N GLN A 58 0.81 -4.44 -4.23
CA GLN A 58 2.18 -4.33 -3.74
C GLN A 58 2.56 -2.85 -3.65
N MET A 59 2.96 -2.42 -2.46
CA MET A 59 3.40 -1.05 -2.21
C MET A 59 4.87 -0.90 -2.56
N ILE A 60 5.20 0.24 -3.18
CA ILE A 60 6.57 0.69 -3.40
C ILE A 60 6.73 2.01 -2.65
N CYS A 61 7.28 1.94 -1.43
CA CYS A 61 7.52 3.13 -0.62
C CYS A 61 8.91 3.70 -0.93
N MET A 62 8.97 4.96 -1.33
CA MET A 62 10.21 5.70 -1.52
C MET A 62 10.33 6.74 -0.41
N SER A 63 11.40 6.66 0.37
CA SER A 63 11.69 7.65 1.41
C SER A 63 12.01 8.99 0.74
N THR A 64 11.19 10.00 1.05
CA THR A 64 11.38 11.39 0.62
C THR A 64 12.17 12.21 1.64
N ASP A 65 12.05 11.82 2.91
CA ASP A 65 12.59 12.50 4.08
C ASP A 65 12.66 11.52 5.27
N TYR A 66 13.31 11.99 6.33
CA TYR A 66 13.48 11.26 7.59
C TYR A 66 12.56 11.77 8.71
N ASP A 67 11.36 12.29 8.41
CA ASP A 67 10.38 12.76 9.40
C ASP A 67 11.00 13.68 10.50
N CYS A 68 10.28 14.05 11.55
CA CYS A 68 10.74 15.01 12.56
C CYS A 68 11.67 14.42 13.66
N TRP A 69 12.15 13.18 13.49
CA TRP A 69 12.98 12.50 14.48
C TRP A 69 14.47 12.81 14.36
N HIS A 70 14.92 13.36 13.22
CA HIS A 70 16.30 13.73 13.01
C HIS A 70 16.56 15.17 13.48
N ASP A 71 17.55 15.37 14.33
CA ASP A 71 17.85 16.66 14.99
C ASP A 71 18.55 17.68 14.06
N SER A 72 18.71 17.36 12.77
CA SER A 72 19.27 18.29 11.78
C SER A 72 18.31 18.49 10.62
N ALA A 73 17.83 19.74 10.54
CA ALA A 73 16.95 20.35 9.56
C ALA A 73 15.48 19.95 9.64
N ASP A 74 14.63 20.94 9.98
CA ASP A 74 13.19 20.87 9.80
C ASP A 74 12.87 20.51 8.34
N VAL A 75 11.92 19.60 8.14
CA VAL A 75 11.49 19.16 6.81
C VAL A 75 10.83 20.34 6.10
N THR A 76 11.54 20.97 5.17
CA THR A 76 11.01 22.05 4.34
C THR A 76 10.34 21.48 3.10
N VAL A 77 9.19 22.06 2.70
CA VAL A 77 8.42 21.61 1.53
C VAL A 77 9.26 21.60 0.25
N GLU A 78 10.20 22.54 0.12
CA GLU A 78 11.09 22.63 -1.04
C GLU A 78 12.04 21.43 -1.17
N MET A 79 12.59 20.94 -0.05
CA MET A 79 13.44 19.76 -0.02
C MET A 79 12.64 18.49 -0.38
N VAL A 80 11.41 18.38 0.12
CA VAL A 80 10.50 17.28 -0.23
C VAL A 80 10.20 17.28 -1.72
N MET A 81 9.87 18.44 -2.31
CA MET A 81 9.56 18.57 -3.73
C MET A 81 10.76 18.26 -4.63
N GLY A 82 11.97 18.69 -4.23
CA GLY A 82 13.21 18.36 -4.94
C GLY A 82 13.50 16.85 -4.95
N ASN A 83 13.42 16.21 -3.79
CA ASN A 83 13.62 14.77 -3.64
C ASN A 83 12.51 13.98 -4.36
N MET A 84 11.27 14.45 -4.32
CA MET A 84 10.14 13.81 -5.01
C MET A 84 10.37 13.71 -6.52
N LYS A 85 10.93 14.74 -7.16
CA LYS A 85 11.21 14.71 -8.60
C LYS A 85 12.27 13.66 -8.96
N ALA A 86 13.37 13.62 -8.20
CA ALA A 86 14.42 12.61 -8.41
C ALA A 86 13.90 11.19 -8.11
N ASN A 87 13.10 11.05 -7.06
CA ASN A 87 12.46 9.79 -6.70
C ASN A 87 11.45 9.34 -7.75
N ALA A 88 10.70 10.26 -8.37
CA ALA A 88 9.74 9.92 -9.44
C ALA A 88 10.41 9.36 -10.69
N GLU A 89 11.60 9.86 -11.06
CA GLU A 89 12.37 9.29 -12.17
C GLU A 89 12.87 7.88 -11.85
N ASN A 90 13.39 7.68 -10.64
CA ASN A 90 13.82 6.36 -10.16
C ASN A 90 12.64 5.38 -10.04
N ALA A 91 11.48 5.87 -9.58
CA ALA A 91 10.23 5.13 -9.51
C ALA A 91 9.85 4.58 -10.88
N ARG A 92 9.85 5.44 -11.91
CA ARG A 92 9.51 5.03 -13.27
C ARG A 92 10.45 3.95 -13.78
N ARG A 93 11.75 4.12 -13.62
CA ARG A 93 12.74 3.13 -14.05
C ARG A 93 12.55 1.79 -13.34
N PHE A 94 12.30 1.83 -12.03
CA PHE A 94 12.04 0.64 -11.23
C PHE A 94 10.75 -0.06 -11.67
N VAL A 95 9.66 0.68 -11.84
CA VAL A 95 8.38 0.12 -12.29
C VAL A 95 8.53 -0.52 -13.66
N THR A 96 9.22 0.11 -14.62
CA THR A 96 9.46 -0.51 -15.94
C THR A 96 10.22 -1.82 -15.81
N ALA A 97 11.31 -1.86 -15.04
CA ALA A 97 12.08 -3.08 -14.84
C ALA A 97 11.27 -4.20 -14.14
N VAL A 98 10.40 -3.83 -13.19
CA VAL A 98 9.52 -4.77 -12.50
C VAL A 98 8.44 -5.29 -13.44
N LEU A 99 7.85 -4.44 -14.28
CA LEU A 99 6.87 -4.87 -15.28
C LEU A 99 7.48 -5.82 -16.29
N ASP A 100 8.71 -5.56 -16.75
CA ASP A 100 9.43 -6.45 -17.65
C ASP A 100 9.69 -7.84 -17.01
N ALA A 101 10.04 -7.86 -15.72
CA ALA A 101 10.21 -9.10 -14.98
C ALA A 101 8.86 -9.84 -14.78
N LEU A 102 7.81 -9.11 -14.42
CA LEU A 102 6.47 -9.68 -14.19
C LEU A 102 5.76 -10.12 -15.48
N ALA A 103 6.20 -9.64 -16.64
CA ALA A 103 5.70 -10.07 -17.94
C ALA A 103 6.09 -11.52 -18.29
N GLY A 104 7.01 -12.13 -17.53
CA GLY A 104 7.34 -13.54 -17.64
C GLY A 104 6.12 -14.43 -17.40
N GLN A 105 5.95 -15.48 -18.21
CA GLN A 105 4.80 -16.40 -18.11
C GLN A 105 4.69 -17.05 -16.72
N GLU A 106 5.82 -17.26 -16.04
CA GLU A 106 5.92 -17.79 -14.68
C GLU A 106 5.21 -16.95 -13.61
N HIS A 107 5.00 -15.65 -13.84
CA HIS A 107 4.36 -14.75 -12.89
C HIS A 107 2.90 -14.42 -13.24
N THR A 108 2.37 -15.00 -14.31
CA THR A 108 1.01 -14.72 -14.80
C THR A 108 -0.05 -15.01 -13.73
N GLU A 109 0.10 -16.07 -12.94
CA GLU A 109 -0.86 -16.40 -11.88
C GLU A 109 -0.84 -15.42 -10.70
N LEU A 110 0.33 -14.85 -10.41
CA LEU A 110 0.50 -13.83 -9.38
C LEU A 110 -0.10 -12.49 -9.83
N VAL A 111 0.19 -12.08 -11.07
CA VAL A 111 -0.32 -10.84 -11.66
C VAL A 111 -1.85 -10.88 -11.81
N GLN A 112 -2.41 -12.03 -12.20
CA GLN A 112 -3.86 -12.22 -12.29
C GLN A 112 -4.55 -12.43 -10.92
N ALA A 113 -3.80 -12.35 -9.82
CA ALA A 113 -4.33 -12.52 -8.47
C ALA A 113 -5.15 -13.82 -8.27
N LYS A 114 -4.83 -14.91 -9.00
CA LYS A 114 -5.61 -16.17 -8.92
C LYS A 114 -5.66 -16.77 -7.52
N HIS A 115 -4.65 -16.49 -6.71
CA HIS A 115 -4.55 -16.90 -5.31
C HIS A 115 -5.51 -16.13 -4.38
N LEU A 116 -6.08 -15.01 -4.84
CA LEU A 116 -7.06 -14.19 -4.11
C LEU A 116 -8.49 -14.45 -4.57
N ALA A 117 -8.67 -15.01 -5.77
CA ALA A 117 -9.97 -15.37 -6.31
C ALA A 117 -10.70 -16.33 -5.35
N GLY A 118 -11.89 -15.94 -4.87
CA GLY A 118 -12.63 -16.78 -3.92
C GLY A 118 -12.59 -16.25 -2.48
N SER A 119 -11.66 -15.36 -2.14
CA SER A 119 -11.42 -14.91 -0.78
C SER A 119 -12.55 -14.03 -0.23
N ILE A 120 -13.20 -13.21 -1.07
CA ILE A 120 -14.28 -12.31 -0.63
C ILE A 120 -15.56 -13.07 -0.27
N LYS A 121 -15.71 -14.32 -0.74
CA LYS A 121 -16.89 -15.16 -0.43
C LYS A 121 -17.07 -15.38 1.06
N PHE A 122 -15.97 -15.44 1.80
CA PHE A 122 -15.96 -15.60 3.25
C PHE A 122 -15.84 -14.26 4.00
N GLY A 123 -15.64 -13.14 3.28
CA GLY A 123 -15.57 -11.80 3.86
C GLY A 123 -16.94 -11.14 4.04
N VAL A 124 -17.97 -11.61 3.33
CA VAL A 124 -19.33 -11.06 3.40
C VAL A 124 -20.22 -11.94 4.28
N SER A 125 -20.62 -11.42 5.45
CA SER A 125 -21.51 -12.14 6.37
C SER A 125 -23.01 -11.91 6.10
N THR A 126 -23.37 -10.89 5.33
CA THR A 126 -24.77 -10.55 5.08
C THR A 126 -25.41 -11.56 4.11
N PRO A 127 -26.54 -12.22 4.47
CA PRO A 127 -27.19 -13.16 3.58
C PRO A 127 -27.77 -12.47 2.33
N GLN A 128 -27.54 -13.07 1.15
CA GLN A 128 -28.00 -12.56 -0.15
C GLN A 128 -29.50 -12.20 -0.24
N PRO A 129 -30.44 -12.90 0.45
CA PRO A 129 -31.85 -12.52 0.45
C PRO A 129 -32.15 -11.13 1.02
N HIS A 130 -31.26 -10.59 1.87
CA HIS A 130 -31.43 -9.30 2.54
C HIS A 130 -30.69 -8.15 1.86
N TRP A 131 -30.02 -8.39 0.73
CA TRP A 131 -29.29 -7.33 0.03
C TRP A 131 -30.27 -6.41 -0.70
N SER A 132 -30.08 -5.11 -0.55
CA SER A 132 -30.82 -4.12 -1.31
C SER A 132 -30.52 -4.26 -2.82
N PRO A 133 -31.46 -3.88 -3.70
CA PRO A 133 -31.22 -3.89 -5.16
C PRO A 133 -29.99 -3.07 -5.57
N GLU A 134 -29.71 -1.98 -4.85
CA GLU A 134 -28.55 -1.12 -5.08
C GLU A 134 -27.23 -1.82 -4.70
N ALA A 135 -27.19 -2.52 -3.57
CA ALA A 135 -26.00 -3.25 -3.14
C ALA A 135 -25.68 -4.39 -4.10
N LYS A 136 -26.70 -5.12 -4.58
CA LYS A 136 -26.55 -6.17 -5.61
C LYS A 136 -25.92 -5.61 -6.88
N LYS A 137 -26.41 -4.48 -7.38
CA LYS A 137 -25.85 -3.84 -8.59
C LYS A 137 -24.39 -3.42 -8.43
N LYS A 138 -24.01 -2.89 -7.26
CA LYS A 138 -22.62 -2.50 -6.98
C LYS A 138 -21.69 -3.70 -6.87
N LEU A 139 -22.14 -4.77 -6.21
CA LEU A 139 -21.35 -5.99 -6.04
C LEU A 139 -21.22 -6.79 -7.34
N ASP A 140 -22.27 -6.83 -8.17
CA ASP A 140 -22.20 -7.46 -9.50
C ASP A 140 -21.25 -6.69 -10.43
N TRP A 141 -21.19 -5.35 -10.32
CA TRP A 141 -20.20 -4.56 -11.07
C TRP A 141 -18.76 -4.86 -10.65
N LEU A 142 -18.51 -5.06 -9.34
CA LEU A 142 -17.17 -5.35 -8.82
C LEU A 142 -16.78 -6.83 -9.02
N PHE A 143 -17.75 -7.74 -8.94
CA PHE A 143 -17.57 -9.18 -9.04
C PHE A 143 -18.62 -9.79 -10.00
N PRO A 144 -18.42 -9.65 -11.33
CA PRO A 144 -19.41 -10.08 -12.31
C PRO A 144 -19.62 -11.60 -12.25
N GLY A 145 -20.86 -12.02 -11.98
CA GLY A 145 -21.24 -13.44 -11.92
C GLY A 145 -20.73 -14.21 -10.71
N TYR A 146 -20.28 -13.51 -9.67
CA TYR A 146 -19.72 -14.13 -8.45
C TYR A 146 -20.75 -14.34 -7.34
N PHE A 147 -21.72 -13.43 -7.21
CA PHE A 147 -22.77 -13.42 -6.18
C PHE A 147 -24.16 -13.70 -6.75
#